data_AF-A0AAT9PFU4-F1
#
_entry.id   AF-A0AAT9PFU4-F1
#
_cell.length_a   1.000
_cell.length_b   1.000
_cell.length_c   1.000
_cell.angle_alpha   90.00
_cell.angle_beta   90.00
_cell.angle_gamma   90.00
#
_symmetry.space_group_name_H-M   'P 1'
#
loop_
_entity.id
_entity.type
_entity.pdbx_description
1 polymer ?
#
loop_
_entity_poly.entity_id
_entity_poly.type
_entity_poly.pdbx_seq_one_letter_code
_entity_poly.pdbx_strand_id
1 'polypeptide(L)'
;MAINSDQHWIPLADLMTGLMMMFMLIAVLYMLKVNSAVSDYSTSKNELGQDLCQEFSGDLKEWAANCDEENLVIRFKSPDVLFDTGEADLKPQFEDILSDFFPRYIDILSQEKYRN
;
A
#
# COMPACT_ATOMS: atom_id res chain seq x y z
N MET A 1 32.32 -36.26 -50.79
CA MET A 1 31.65 -34.96 -50.62
C MET A 1 30.60 -35.14 -49.53
N ALA A 2 30.96 -34.92 -48.27
CA ALA A 2 30.02 -35.01 -47.16
C ALA A 2 29.37 -33.62 -47.00
N ILE A 3 28.04 -33.58 -47.07
CA ILE A 3 27.25 -32.36 -46.99
C ILE A 3 27.11 -32.04 -45.49
N ASN A 4 27.56 -30.84 -45.10
CA ASN A 4 27.56 -30.28 -43.75
C ASN A 4 26.13 -30.19 -43.16
N SER A 5 25.65 -31.23 -42.47
CA SER A 5 24.42 -31.19 -41.66
C SER A 5 24.64 -30.55 -40.28
N ASP A 6 25.90 -30.47 -39.83
CA ASP A 6 26.28 -29.92 -38.52
C ASP A 6 26.42 -28.39 -38.50
N GLN A 7 26.19 -27.70 -39.62
CA GLN A 7 26.23 -26.23 -39.64
C GLN A 7 24.87 -25.57 -39.38
N HIS A 8 23.78 -26.34 -39.36
CA HIS A 8 22.43 -25.77 -39.18
C HIS A 8 22.02 -25.60 -37.71
N TRP A 9 22.59 -26.38 -36.78
CA TRP A 9 22.28 -26.27 -35.36
C TRP A 9 22.97 -25.09 -34.68
N ILE A 10 24.13 -24.65 -35.19
CA ILE A 10 24.91 -23.53 -34.63
C ILE A 10 24.11 -22.21 -34.72
N PRO A 11 23.53 -21.83 -35.87
CA PRO A 11 22.69 -20.64 -35.96
C PRO A 11 21.38 -20.73 -35.15
N LEU A 12 20.80 -21.93 -35.03
CA LEU A 12 19.58 -22.15 -34.24
C LEU A 12 19.85 -21.99 -32.73
N ALA A 13 20.99 -22.50 -32.25
CA ALA A 13 21.43 -22.31 -30.87
C ALA A 13 21.75 -20.83 -30.59
N ASP A 14 22.39 -20.13 -31.53
CA ASP A 14 22.72 -18.70 -31.41
C ASP A 14 21.47 -17.81 -31.33
N LEU A 15 20.44 -18.12 -32.13
CA LEU A 15 19.12 -17.49 -32.06
C LEU A 15 18.47 -17.70 -30.67
N MET A 16 18.56 -18.91 -30.12
CA MET A 16 18.02 -19.21 -28.80
C MET A 16 18.76 -18.45 -27.70
N THR A 17 20.09 -18.35 -27.76
CA THR A 17 20.86 -17.53 -26.81
C THR A 17 20.55 -16.04 -26.94
N GLY A 18 20.34 -15.53 -28.15
CA GLY A 18 19.89 -14.16 -28.38
C GLY A 18 18.51 -13.89 -27.78
N LEU A 19 17.56 -14.79 -28.00
CA LEU A 19 16.22 -14.70 -27.42
C LEU A 19 16.25 -14.77 -25.88
N MET A 20 17.08 -15.66 -25.30
CA MET A 20 17.27 -15.76 -23.85
C MET A 20 17.86 -14.49 -23.25
N MET A 21 18.85 -13.87 -23.90
CA MET A 21 19.41 -12.59 -23.46
C MET A 21 18.34 -11.48 -23.47
N MET A 22 17.48 -11.45 -24.48
CA MET A 22 16.38 -10.49 -24.57
C MET A 22 15.34 -10.72 -23.46
N PHE A 23 14.97 -11.98 -23.18
CA PHE A 23 14.09 -12.31 -22.06
C PHE A 23 14.69 -11.96 -20.70
N MET A 24 15.96 -12.26 -20.47
CA MET A 24 16.66 -11.88 -19.23
C MET A 24 16.68 -10.36 -19.05
N LEU A 25 16.94 -9.61 -20.13
CA LEU A 25 16.91 -8.15 -20.09
C LEU A 25 15.52 -7.62 -19.70
N ILE A 26 14.45 -8.16 -20.31
CA ILE A 26 13.07 -7.78 -19.96
C ILE A 26 12.75 -8.13 -18.50
N ALA A 27 13.18 -9.30 -18.01
CA ALA A 27 12.95 -9.73 -16.64
C ALA A 27 13.65 -8.81 -15.62
N VAL A 28 14.91 -8.43 -15.88
CA VAL A 28 15.65 -7.49 -15.02
C VAL A 28 15.02 -6.10 -15.06
N LEU A 29 14.63 -5.60 -16.24
CA LEU A 29 13.92 -4.32 -16.36
C LEU A 29 12.60 -4.34 -15.59
N TYR A 30 11.85 -5.43 -15.65
CA TYR A 30 10.59 -5.58 -14.93
C TYR A 30 10.81 -5.61 -13.41
N MET A 31 11.81 -6.37 -12.93
CA MET A 31 12.17 -6.41 -11.51
C MET A 31 12.56 -5.03 -10.98
N LEU A 32 13.37 -4.27 -11.74
CA LEU A 32 13.73 -2.90 -11.38
C LEU A 32 12.51 -1.98 -11.29
N LYS A 33 11.59 -2.06 -12.26
CA LYS A 33 10.34 -1.29 -12.27
C LYS A 33 9.42 -1.64 -11.09
N VAL A 34 9.32 -2.92 -10.74
CA VAL A 34 8.51 -3.36 -9.60
C VAL A 34 9.14 -2.87 -8.30
N ASN A 35 10.45 -2.99 -8.13
CA ASN A 35 11.12 -2.51 -6.92
C ASN A 35 10.97 -1.00 -6.71
N SER A 36 11.03 -0.19 -7.77
CA SER A 36 10.81 1.26 -7.64
C SER A 36 9.36 1.59 -7.24
N ALA A 37 8.38 0.95 -7.89
CA ALA A 37 6.96 1.20 -7.58
C ALA A 37 6.56 0.71 -6.17
N VAL A 38 7.14 -0.39 -5.70
CA VAL A 38 6.89 -0.92 -4.35
C VAL A 38 7.55 -0.03 -3.28
N SER A 39 8.75 0.49 -3.56
CA SER A 39 9.45 1.41 -2.65
C SER A 39 8.63 2.68 -2.43
N ASP A 40 8.19 3.34 -3.51
CA ASP A 40 7.44 4.60 -3.42
C ASP A 40 6.11 4.40 -2.69
N TYR A 41 5.38 3.32 -3.00
CA TYR A 41 4.14 2.98 -2.30
C TYR A 41 4.35 2.74 -0.80
N SER A 42 5.42 2.04 -0.41
CA SER A 42 5.71 1.76 1.00
C SER A 42 6.08 3.02 1.79
N THR A 43 6.82 3.94 1.17
CA THR A 43 7.20 5.22 1.79
C THR A 43 5.97 6.09 1.99
N SER A 44 5.16 6.30 0.95
CA SER A 44 3.94 7.11 1.06
C SER A 44 2.95 6.54 2.07
N LYS A 45 2.85 5.21 2.16
CA LYS A 45 2.01 4.55 3.16
C LYS A 45 2.51 4.84 4.59
N ASN A 46 3.80 4.73 4.85
CA ASN A 46 4.37 4.99 6.17
C ASN A 46 4.22 6.47 6.57
N GLU A 47 4.50 7.39 5.65
CA GLU A 47 4.32 8.83 5.89
C GLU A 47 2.86 9.15 6.21
N LEU A 48 1.91 8.62 5.45
CA LEU A 48 0.49 8.79 5.72
C LEU A 48 0.09 8.24 7.10
N GLY A 49 0.57 7.06 7.46
CA GLY A 49 0.30 6.45 8.76
C GLY A 49 0.81 7.31 9.91
N GLN A 50 2.03 7.82 9.77
CA GLN A 50 2.65 8.70 10.75
C GLN A 50 1.86 10.01 10.90
N ASP A 51 1.49 10.65 9.80
CA ASP A 51 0.75 11.92 9.82
C ASP A 51 -0.66 11.76 10.41
N LEU A 52 -1.36 10.66 10.09
CA LEU A 52 -2.64 10.34 10.71
C LEU A 52 -2.50 10.10 12.23
N CYS A 53 -1.54 9.28 12.64
CA CYS A 53 -1.35 9.01 14.07
C CYS A 53 -0.90 10.25 14.85
N GLN A 54 -0.12 11.13 14.22
CA GLN A 54 0.29 12.41 14.80
C GLN A 54 -0.91 13.36 14.97
N GLU A 55 -1.73 13.52 13.93
CA GLU A 55 -2.92 14.38 13.96
C GLU A 55 -3.87 13.98 15.09
N PHE A 56 -4.18 12.69 15.20
CA PHE A 56 -5.16 12.20 16.16
C PHE A 56 -4.57 11.90 17.54
N SER A 57 -3.25 12.02 17.73
CA SER A 57 -2.55 11.63 18.97
C SER A 57 -3.14 12.26 20.25
N GLY A 58 -3.64 13.50 20.16
CA GLY A 58 -4.29 14.19 21.27
C GLY A 58 -5.67 13.61 21.62
N ASP A 59 -6.41 13.17 20.61
CA ASP A 59 -7.81 12.75 20.74
C ASP A 59 -7.96 11.24 20.96
N LEU A 60 -6.95 10.44 20.57
CA LEU A 60 -6.94 8.97 20.73
C LEU A 60 -7.25 8.53 22.16
N LYS A 61 -6.80 9.30 23.16
CA LYS A 61 -7.05 9.01 24.57
C LYS A 61 -8.51 9.22 24.95
N GLU A 62 -9.13 10.30 24.48
CA GLU A 62 -10.54 10.61 24.76
C GLU A 62 -11.47 9.65 24.02
N TRP A 63 -11.14 9.29 22.79
CA TRP A 63 -11.91 8.38 21.97
C TRP A 63 -11.71 6.90 22.32
N ALA A 64 -10.83 6.60 23.28
CA ALA A 64 -10.38 5.24 23.59
C ALA A 64 -9.99 4.46 22.33
N ALA A 65 -9.25 5.13 21.44
CA ALA A 65 -8.82 4.62 20.16
C ALA A 65 -7.31 4.35 20.15
N ASN A 66 -6.87 3.46 19.26
CA ASN A 66 -5.47 3.25 18.96
C ASN A 66 -5.22 3.46 17.48
N CYS A 67 -4.08 4.08 17.16
CA CYS A 67 -3.59 4.23 15.80
C CYS A 67 -2.47 3.21 15.55
N ASP A 68 -2.54 2.55 14.41
CA ASP A 68 -1.53 1.63 13.88
C ASP A 68 -1.02 2.22 12.56
N GLU A 69 0.14 2.85 12.63
CA GLU A 69 0.79 3.53 11.51
C GLU A 69 1.21 2.56 10.39
N GLU A 70 1.63 1.34 10.74
CA GLU A 70 2.09 0.33 9.77
C GLU A 70 0.92 -0.20 8.93
N ASN A 71 -0.25 -0.36 9.54
CA ASN A 71 -1.42 -0.90 8.88
C ASN A 71 -2.42 0.16 8.39
N LEU A 72 -2.18 1.45 8.66
CA LEU A 72 -3.13 2.54 8.42
C LEU A 72 -4.50 2.29 9.09
N VAL A 73 -4.48 1.76 10.31
CA VAL A 73 -5.70 1.39 11.04
C VAL A 73 -5.87 2.27 12.27
N ILE A 74 -7.00 2.96 12.35
CA ILE A 74 -7.48 3.60 13.57
C ILE A 74 -8.60 2.73 14.13
N ARG A 75 -8.41 2.19 15.33
CA ARG A 75 -9.32 1.25 15.98
C ARG A 75 -9.85 1.83 17.28
N PHE A 76 -11.17 1.96 17.36
CA PHE A 76 -11.88 2.35 18.57
C PHE A 76 -12.12 1.11 19.43
N LYS A 77 -11.68 1.12 20.69
CA LYS A 77 -11.69 -0.08 21.56
C LYS A 77 -12.86 -0.17 22.52
N SER A 78 -13.61 0.91 22.74
CA SER A 78 -14.65 0.96 23.77
C SER A 78 -16.04 0.68 23.20
N PRO A 79 -16.58 -0.55 23.31
CA PRO A 79 -17.95 -0.85 22.88
C PRO A 79 -18.98 0.02 23.60
N ASP A 80 -18.73 0.40 24.86
CA ASP A 80 -19.62 1.24 25.67
C ASP A 80 -19.84 2.64 25.09
N VAL A 81 -18.92 3.11 24.23
CA VAL A 81 -18.99 4.42 23.59
C VAL A 81 -19.57 4.30 22.18
N LEU A 82 -19.42 3.14 21.53
CA LEU A 82 -19.77 2.93 20.13
C LEU A 82 -21.27 2.60 19.94
N PHE A 83 -21.76 1.59 20.68
CA PHE A 83 -23.11 1.03 20.53
C PHE A 83 -23.67 0.60 21.89
N ASP A 84 -24.99 0.54 22.01
CA ASP A 84 -25.62 -0.16 23.13
C ASP A 84 -25.68 -1.68 22.90
N THR A 85 -25.76 -2.44 24.00
CA THR A 85 -25.74 -3.91 23.91
C THR A 85 -26.97 -4.40 23.16
N GLY A 86 -26.76 -4.97 21.97
CA GLY A 86 -27.85 -5.50 21.13
C GLY A 86 -28.49 -4.45 20.22
N GLU A 87 -27.97 -3.22 20.19
CA GLU A 87 -28.44 -2.16 19.31
C GLU A 87 -27.42 -1.90 18.19
N ALA A 88 -27.92 -1.50 17.02
CA ALA A 88 -27.09 -1.14 15.86
C ALA A 88 -26.95 0.38 15.71
N ASP A 89 -27.73 1.14 16.46
CA ASP A 89 -27.71 2.60 16.46
C ASP A 89 -26.47 3.12 17.21
N LEU A 90 -25.87 4.16 16.66
CA LEU A 90 -24.69 4.79 17.24
C LEU A 90 -25.11 5.58 18.48
N LYS A 91 -24.24 5.58 19.49
CA LYS A 91 -24.44 6.48 20.63
C LYS A 91 -24.18 7.93 20.23
N PRO A 92 -24.91 8.90 20.79
CA PRO A 92 -24.69 10.33 20.51
C PRO A 92 -23.22 10.74 20.71
N GLN A 93 -22.57 10.20 21.73
CA GLN A 93 -21.15 10.47 21.99
C GLN A 93 -20.24 10.01 20.84
N PHE A 94 -20.54 8.89 20.19
CA PHE A 94 -19.74 8.42 19.07
C PHE A 94 -20.09 9.14 17.77
N GLU A 95 -21.33 9.60 17.59
CA GLU A 95 -21.67 10.51 16.48
C GLU A 95 -20.86 11.81 16.54
N ASP A 96 -20.68 12.38 17.73
CA ASP A 96 -19.83 13.56 17.94
C ASP A 96 -18.37 13.28 17.59
N ILE A 97 -17.83 12.13 18.02
CA ILE A 97 -16.47 11.69 17.69
C ILE A 97 -16.30 11.54 16.18
N LEU A 98 -17.25 10.87 15.51
CA LEU A 98 -17.20 10.68 14.06
C LEU A 98 -17.31 12.01 13.30
N SER A 99 -18.10 12.96 13.82
CA SER A 99 -18.26 14.29 13.24
C SER A 99 -16.97 15.13 13.30
N ASP A 100 -16.12 14.92 14.30
CA ASP A 100 -14.77 15.52 14.36
C ASP A 100 -13.75 14.74 13.52
N PHE A 101 -13.78 13.39 13.64
CA PHE A 101 -12.80 12.51 13.02
C PHE A 101 -12.85 12.54 11.49
N PHE A 102 -14.04 12.37 10.88
CA PHE A 102 -14.14 12.18 9.43
C PHE A 102 -13.65 13.38 8.61
N PRO A 103 -14.02 14.64 8.93
CA PRO A 103 -13.52 15.80 8.19
C PRO A 103 -11.99 15.88 8.21
N ARG A 104 -11.37 15.70 9.38
CA ARG A 104 -9.90 15.73 9.54
C ARG A 104 -9.20 14.59 8.81
N TYR A 105 -9.79 13.39 8.87
CA TYR A 105 -9.29 12.21 8.17
C TYR A 105 -9.27 12.42 6.65
N ILE A 106 -10.38 12.91 6.09
CA ILE A 106 -10.48 13.21 4.66
C ILE A 106 -9.55 14.35 4.26
N ASP A 107 -9.41 15.38 5.09
CA ASP A 107 -8.51 16.50 4.82
C ASP A 107 -7.07 16.01 4.65
N ILE A 108 -6.58 15.16 5.55
CA ILE A 108 -5.24 14.54 5.46
C ILE A 108 -5.10 13.71 4.19
N LEU A 109 -6.07 12.83 3.89
CA LEU A 109 -6.02 12.01 2.68
C LEU A 109 -6.07 12.82 1.38
N SER A 110 -6.67 14.01 1.43
CA SER A 110 -6.80 14.89 0.26
C SER A 110 -5.59 15.77 -0.02
N GLN A 111 -4.60 15.78 0.88
CA GLN A 111 -3.39 16.58 0.73
C GLN A 111 -2.63 16.18 -0.54
N GLU A 112 -2.03 17.17 -1.23
CA GLU A 112 -1.35 16.94 -2.52
C GLU A 112 -0.23 15.90 -2.43
N LYS A 113 0.40 15.75 -1.25
CA LYS A 113 1.45 14.75 -1.00
C LYS A 113 1.01 13.29 -1.14
N TYR A 114 -0.29 12.99 -1.04
CA TYR A 114 -0.83 11.62 -1.14
C TYR A 114 -1.72 11.39 -2.36
N ARG A 115 -1.88 12.41 -3.18
CA ARG A 115 -2.84 12.40 -4.29
C ARG A 115 -2.26 11.85 -5.59
N ASN A 116 -0.94 11.62 -5.65
CA ASN A 116 -0.20 11.20 -6.83
C ASN A 116 0.55 9.89 -6.61
#